data_AF-F4SYD8-F1
#
_entry.id   AF-F4SYD8-F1
#
_cell.length_a   1.000
_cell.length_b   1.000
_cell.length_c   1.000
_cell.angle_alpha   90.00
_cell.angle_beta   90.00
_cell.angle_gamma   90.00
#
_symmetry.space_group_name_H-M   'P 1'
#
loop_
_entity.id
_entity.type
_entity.pdbx_description
1 polymer ?
#
loop_
_entity_poly.entity_id
_entity_poly.type
_entity_poly.pdbx_seq_one_letter_code
_entity_poly.pdbx_strand_id
1 'polypeptide(L)' 'MSAVAQAERRRILERTNEGRQDAKMKGIKFGRKRSVDRGSVLALHQKGTGATEIARQLSIARSTVYKILEEGKAE' A
#
# COMPACT_ATOMS: atom_id res chain seq x y z
N MET A 1 -16.28 -27.37 25.33
CA MET A 1 -15.53 -27.59 24.07
C MET A 1 -15.00 -26.29 23.42
N SER A 2 -15.42 -25.10 23.85
CA SER A 2 -14.97 -23.81 23.30
C SER A 2 -13.50 -23.45 23.59
N ALA A 3 -12.98 -23.79 24.78
CA ALA A 3 -11.62 -23.46 25.18
C ALA A 3 -10.54 -24.13 24.30
N VAL A 4 -10.78 -25.39 23.90
CA VAL A 4 -9.85 -26.15 23.04
C VAL A 4 -9.78 -25.53 21.64
N ALA A 5 -10.95 -25.20 21.05
CA ALA A 5 -11.01 -24.54 19.75
C ALA A 5 -10.32 -23.16 19.75
N GLN A 6 -10.41 -22.41 20.84
CA GLN A 6 -9.71 -21.12 20.99
C GLN A 6 -8.19 -21.30 21.08
N ALA A 7 -7.72 -22.32 21.80
CA ALA A 7 -6.29 -22.63 21.92
C ALA A 7 -5.69 -23.05 20.58
N GLU A 8 -6.38 -23.90 19.83
CA GLU A 8 -5.95 -24.33 18.48
C GLU A 8 -5.90 -23.14 17.50
N ARG A 9 -6.92 -22.28 17.49
CA ARG A 9 -6.93 -21.08 16.67
C ARG A 9 -5.76 -20.16 16.99
N ARG A 10 -5.42 -20.00 18.28
CA ARG A 10 -4.28 -19.18 18.71
C ARG A 10 -2.96 -19.77 18.20
N ARG A 11 -2.76 -21.08 18.33
CA ARG A 11 -1.57 -21.79 17.82
C ARG A 11 -1.40 -21.62 16.30
N ILE A 12 -2.49 -21.65 15.53
CA ILE A 12 -2.43 -21.40 14.08
C ILE A 12 -1.97 -19.97 13.80
N LEU A 13 -2.55 -18.98 14.48
CA LEU A 13 -2.20 -17.57 14.30
C LEU A 13 -0.74 -17.30 14.66
N GLU A 14 -0.25 -17.85 15.77
CA GLU A 14 1.15 -17.76 16.20
C GLU A 14 2.09 -18.22 15.09
N ARG A 15 1.90 -19.44 14.57
CA ARG A 15 2.71 -19.99 13.47
C ARG A 15 2.64 -19.17 12.19
N THR A 16 1.46 -18.67 11.82
CA THR A 16 1.34 -17.81 10.62
C THR A 16 2.02 -16.45 10.80
N ASN A 17 2.04 -15.93 12.02
CA ASN A 17 2.71 -14.68 12.34
C ASN A 17 4.23 -14.84 12.33
N GLU A 18 4.76 -15.93 12.88
CA GLU A 18 6.18 -16.30 12.78
C GLU A 18 6.63 -16.32 11.30
N GLY A 19 5.92 -17.06 10.45
CA GLY A 19 6.22 -17.11 9.01
C GLY A 19 6.07 -15.74 8.31
N ARG A 20 5.13 -14.90 8.76
CA ARG A 20 4.98 -13.52 8.26
C ARG A 20 6.20 -12.66 8.63
N GLN A 21 6.72 -12.78 9.84
CA GLN A 21 7.91 -12.03 10.26
C GLN A 21 9.13 -12.48 9.45
N ASP A 22 9.31 -13.78 9.25
CA ASP A 22 10.40 -14.30 8.41
C ASP A 22 10.32 -13.79 6.97
N ALA A 23 9.13 -13.79 6.38
CA ALA A 23 8.89 -13.23 5.06
C ALA A 23 9.21 -11.72 5.00
N LYS A 24 8.86 -10.97 6.05
CA LYS A 24 9.18 -9.54 6.16
C LYS A 24 10.69 -9.31 6.26
N MET A 25 11.40 -10.13 7.04
CA MET A 25 12.87 -10.09 7.16
C MET A 25 13.56 -10.43 5.83
N LYS A 26 13.00 -11.37 5.06
CA LYS A 26 13.42 -11.67 3.69
C LYS A 26 13.12 -10.55 2.68
N GLY A 27 12.52 -9.45 3.11
CA GLY A 27 12.21 -8.29 2.26
C GLY A 27 10.96 -8.46 1.41
N ILE A 28 10.11 -9.45 1.68
CA ILE A 28 8.84 -9.62 0.96
C ILE A 28 7.94 -8.42 1.30
N LYS A 29 7.61 -7.63 0.26
CA LYS A 29 6.71 -6.48 0.39
C LYS A 29 5.27 -6.97 0.49
N PHE A 30 4.67 -6.76 1.66
CA PHE A 30 3.27 -7.07 1.93
C PHE A 30 2.32 -6.01 1.37
N GLY A 31 1.04 -6.36 1.30
CA GLY A 31 -0.03 -5.47 0.84
C GLY A 31 -0.22 -5.48 -0.67
N ARG A 32 -1.16 -4.66 -1.14
CA ARG A 32 -1.45 -4.51 -2.57
C ARG A 32 -0.25 -3.89 -3.29
N LYS A 33 0.19 -4.50 -4.38
CA LYS A 33 1.23 -3.93 -5.25
C LYS A 33 0.77 -2.56 -5.76
N ARG A 34 1.70 -1.59 -5.78
CA ARG A 34 1.44 -0.27 -6.34
C ARG A 34 1.13 -0.41 -7.83
N SER A 35 -0.01 0.11 -8.26
CA SER A 35 -0.47 0.03 -9.66
C SER A 35 -0.32 1.34 -10.43
N VAL A 36 -0.11 2.46 -9.73
CA VAL A 36 -0.03 3.81 -10.32
C VAL A 36 1.42 4.25 -10.34
N ASP A 37 1.86 4.75 -11.50
CA ASP A 37 3.18 5.37 -11.63
C ASP A 37 3.19 6.76 -10.99
N ARG A 38 4.10 6.94 -10.02
CA ARG A 38 4.26 8.20 -9.28
C ARG A 38 5.10 9.20 -10.06
N GLY A 39 6.03 8.73 -10.88
CA GLY A 39 6.88 9.58 -11.70
C GLY A 39 6.03 10.42 -12.65
N SER A 40 5.09 9.77 -13.34
CA SER A 40 4.12 10.46 -14.21
C SER A 40 3.29 11.51 -13.46
N VAL A 41 2.77 11.18 -12.27
CA VAL A 41 1.98 12.14 -11.46
C VAL A 41 2.81 13.34 -11.03
N LEU A 42 4.02 13.12 -10.52
CA LEU A 42 4.92 14.18 -10.06
C LEU A 42 5.40 15.05 -11.22
N ALA A 43 5.73 14.46 -12.37
CA ALA A 43 6.14 15.19 -13.57
C ALA A 43 5.02 16.08 -14.11
N LEU A 44 3.77 15.58 -14.15
CA LEU A 44 2.62 16.39 -14.55
C LEU A 44 2.34 17.53 -13.56
N HIS A 45 2.50 17.26 -12.27
CA HIS A 45 2.33 18.30 -11.25
C HIS A 45 3.40 19.40 -11.36
N GLN A 46 4.66 19.03 -11.59
CA GLN A 46 5.77 19.98 -11.81
C GLN A 46 5.57 20.83 -13.06
N LYS A 47 4.90 20.30 -14.10
CA LYS A 47 4.49 21.07 -15.29
C LYS A 47 3.34 22.05 -15.03
N GLY A 48 2.80 22.10 -13.80
CA GLY A 48 1.68 22.97 -13.43
C GLY A 48 0.30 22.38 -13.75
N THR A 49 0.20 21.11 -14.14
CA THR A 49 -1.10 20.48 -14.41
C THR A 49 -1.89 20.31 -13.11
N GLY A 50 -3.16 20.68 -13.12
CA GLY A 50 -4.04 20.60 -11.95
C GLY A 50 -4.37 19.15 -11.56
N ALA A 51 -4.58 18.89 -10.27
CA ALA A 51 -4.80 17.53 -9.74
C ALA A 51 -6.01 16.81 -10.37
N THR A 52 -7.07 17.54 -10.72
CA THR A 52 -8.27 16.98 -11.39
C THR A 52 -7.95 16.53 -12.82
N GLU A 53 -7.10 17.27 -13.52
CA GLU A 53 -6.71 16.96 -14.88
C GLU A 53 -5.74 15.77 -14.92
N ILE A 54 -4.79 15.70 -13.98
CA ILE A 54 -3.90 14.54 -13.80
C ILE A 54 -4.73 13.28 -13.52
N ALA A 55 -5.72 13.39 -12.64
CA ALA A 55 -6.63 12.29 -12.32
C ALA A 55 -7.36 11.77 -13.57
N ARG A 56 -7.85 12.69 -14.42
CA ARG A 56 -8.51 12.34 -15.68
C ARG A 56 -7.56 11.72 -16.70
N GLN A 57 -6.36 12.27 -16.88
CA GLN A 57 -5.37 11.79 -17.84
C GLN A 57 -4.88 10.38 -17.49
N LEU A 58 -4.65 10.10 -16.21
CA LEU A 58 -4.13 8.82 -15.74
C LEU A 58 -5.24 7.83 -15.33
N SER A 59 -6.52 8.20 -15.49
CA SER A 59 -7.68 7.41 -15.05
C SER A 59 -7.59 6.95 -13.58
N ILE A 60 -7.16 7.85 -12.69
CA ILE A 60 -7.03 7.59 -11.26
C ILE A 60 -7.96 8.50 -10.45
N ALA A 61 -8.31 8.07 -9.24
CA ALA A 61 -9.06 8.92 -8.32
C ALA A 61 -8.24 10.15 -7.91
N ARG A 62 -8.93 11.30 -7.77
CA ARG A 62 -8.32 12.55 -7.31
C ARG A 62 -7.66 12.44 -5.93
N SER A 63 -8.19 11.58 -5.05
CA SER A 63 -7.59 11.27 -3.75
C SER A 63 -6.22 10.60 -3.89
N THR A 64 -6.05 9.71 -4.87
CA THR A 64 -4.76 9.06 -5.16
C THR A 64 -3.72 10.06 -5.62
N VAL A 65 -4.10 11.07 -6.40
CA VAL A 65 -3.20 12.15 -6.82
C VAL A 65 -2.66 12.89 -5.59
N TYR A 66 -3.54 13.40 -4.73
CA TYR A 66 -3.11 14.11 -3.52
C TYR A 66 -2.27 13.24 -2.59
N LYS A 67 -2.64 11.97 -2.41
CA LYS A 67 -1.84 11.03 -1.61
C LYS A 67 -0.43 10.86 -2.15
N ILE A 68 -0.26 10.77 -3.48
CA ILE A 68 1.07 10.67 -4.10
C ILE A 68 1.86 11.96 -3.90
N LEU A 69 1.21 13.13 -4.03
CA LEU A 69 1.84 14.43 -3.80
C LEU A 69 2.26 14.65 -2.34
N GLU A 70 1.49 14.14 -1.38
CA GLU A 70 1.82 14.18 0.04
C GLU A 70 2.97 13.23 0.38
N GLU A 71 2.92 11.99 -0.11
CA GLU A 71 4.01 11.02 0.06
C GLU A 71 5.34 11.55 -0.53
N GLY A 72 5.29 12.25 -1.67
CA GLY A 72 6.49 12.83 -2.29
C GLY A 72 7.05 14.09 -1.60
N LYS A 73 6.34 14.65 -0.62
CA LYS A 73 6.85 15.75 0.24
C LYS A 73 7.47 15.25 1.54
N ALA A 74 7.14 14.02 1.94
CA ALA A 74 7.58 13.42 3.20
C ALA A 74 8.88 12.60 3.06
N GLU A 75 9.36 12.42 1.83
CA GLU A 75 10.72 11.94 1.51
C GLU A 75 11.68 13.13 1.40
#